data_AF-A0A453FNF0-F1
#
_entry.id   AF-A0A453FNF0-F1
#
_cell.length_a   1.000
_cell.length_b   1.000
_cell.length_c   1.000
_cell.angle_alpha   90.00
_cell.angle_beta   90.00
_cell.angle_gamma   90.00
#
_symmetry.space_group_name_H-M   'P 1'
#
loop_
_entity.id
_entity.type
_entity.pdbx_description
1 polymer ?
#
loop_
_entity_poly.entity_id
_entity_poly.type
_entity_poly.pdbx_seq_one_letter_code
_entity_poly.pdbx_strand_id
1 'polypeptide(L)'
;MRVTVAFNRFGPNVNQRMPRIRHGYAHVVNNFYDGWREYAIGGSMGPTVKSQGNLFIASTAESVTRRMPVGHAAGKDWHWHSSGDSFENGAVFKQTGSKVRPNYNKHQAFPAVSASEVRSLTKDAGALRCSARAAC
;
A
#
# COMPACT_ATOMS: atom_id res chain seq x y z
N MET A 1 -4.72 -9.21 13.39
CA MET A 1 -4.29 -7.81 13.18
C MET A 1 -5.01 -7.21 11.99
N ARG A 2 -5.43 -5.95 12.07
CA ARG A 2 -6.07 -5.17 11.00
C ARG A 2 -5.39 -3.80 10.95
N VAL A 3 -4.88 -3.40 9.79
CA VAL A 3 -4.09 -2.17 9.64
C VAL A 3 -4.60 -1.36 8.46
N THR A 4 -4.61 -0.04 8.63
CA THR A 4 -4.77 0.93 7.55
C THR A 4 -3.42 1.62 7.34
N VAL A 5 -2.92 1.61 6.11
CA VAL A 5 -1.74 2.38 5.69
C VAL A 5 -2.25 3.43 4.71
N ALA A 6 -2.29 4.69 5.14
CA ALA A 6 -2.90 5.77 4.36
C ALA A 6 -2.04 7.03 4.34
N PHE A 7 -2.05 7.73 3.20
CA PHE A 7 -1.43 9.05 3.01
C PHE A 7 0.08 9.11 3.28
N ASN A 8 0.78 7.99 3.11
CA ASN A 8 2.23 7.92 3.28
C ASN A 8 2.96 8.21 1.97
N ARG A 9 4.17 8.76 2.09
CA ARG A 9 5.14 8.83 1.02
C ARG A 9 6.25 7.81 1.25
N PHE A 10 6.29 6.76 0.43
CA PHE A 10 7.32 5.73 0.45
C PHE A 10 8.35 6.01 -0.64
N GLY A 11 9.49 6.61 -0.26
CA GLY A 11 10.59 6.92 -1.16
C GLY A 11 11.09 8.36 -1.03
N PRO A 12 12.18 8.71 -1.73
CA PRO A 12 12.96 7.80 -2.59
C PRO A 12 13.81 6.80 -1.77
N ASN A 13 14.34 5.77 -2.45
CA ASN A 13 15.32 4.81 -1.92
C ASN A 13 14.82 3.77 -0.90
N VAL A 14 13.55 3.37 -0.96
CA VAL A 14 13.08 2.25 -0.13
C VAL A 14 13.27 0.93 -0.88
N ASN A 15 13.89 -0.07 -0.26
CA ASN A 15 14.11 -1.35 -0.93
C ASN A 15 12.79 -2.14 -1.11
N GLN A 16 12.08 -2.37 0.00
CA GLN A 16 10.90 -3.24 0.04
C GLN A 16 10.06 -3.05 1.32
N ARG A 17 8.94 -3.79 1.41
CA ARG A 17 8.12 -4.00 2.64
C ARG A 17 7.24 -2.83 3.05
N MET A 18 6.48 -2.28 2.10
CA MET A 18 5.61 -1.12 2.27
C MET A 18 4.12 -1.42 1.99
N PRO A 19 3.45 -2.28 2.78
CA PRO A 19 3.95 -3.06 3.91
C PRO A 19 4.35 -4.49 3.51
N ARG A 20 4.98 -5.22 4.44
CA ARG A 20 5.08 -6.69 4.38
C ARG A 20 4.24 -7.33 5.48
N ILE A 21 3.18 -8.05 5.11
CA ILE A 21 2.17 -8.52 6.07
C ILE A 21 2.29 -10.03 6.34
N ARG A 22 2.03 -10.43 7.59
CA ARG A 22 1.83 -11.83 7.98
C ARG A 22 0.47 -11.98 8.63
N HIS A 23 -0.35 -12.88 8.07
CA HIS A 23 -1.74 -13.07 8.48
C HIS A 23 -2.57 -11.77 8.46
N GLY A 24 -3.85 -11.88 8.79
CA GLY A 24 -4.70 -10.71 9.00
C GLY A 24 -4.95 -9.89 7.73
N TYR A 25 -5.11 -8.58 7.92
CA TYR A 25 -5.67 -7.67 6.92
C TYR A 25 -4.93 -6.34 6.86
N ALA A 26 -4.68 -5.84 5.65
CA ALA A 26 -4.22 -4.49 5.40
C ALA A 26 -5.09 -3.78 4.35
N HIS A 27 -5.54 -2.57 4.68
CA HIS A 27 -6.01 -1.60 3.70
C HIS A 27 -4.88 -0.61 3.40
N VAL A 28 -4.38 -0.62 2.17
CA VAL A 28 -3.32 0.25 1.68
C VAL A 28 -3.99 1.25 0.74
N VAL A 29 -4.12 2.51 1.15
CA VAL A 29 -4.96 3.48 0.45
C VAL A 29 -4.32 4.86 0.31
N ASN A 30 -4.36 5.41 -0.91
CA ASN A 30 -3.83 6.75 -1.24
C ASN A 30 -2.40 7.03 -0.72
N ASN A 31 -1.49 6.06 -0.86
CA ASN A 31 -0.07 6.25 -0.60
C ASN A 31 0.70 6.48 -1.92
N PHE A 32 1.79 7.23 -1.82
CA PHE A 32 2.72 7.49 -2.91
C PHE A 32 3.93 6.56 -2.80
N TYR A 33 4.22 5.80 -3.86
CA TYR A 33 5.37 4.90 -3.95
C TYR A 33 6.31 5.37 -5.06
N ASP A 34 7.54 5.70 -4.67
CA ASP A 34 8.53 6.33 -5.53
C ASP A 34 9.81 5.51 -5.55
N GLY A 35 9.90 4.60 -6.52
CA GLY A 35 11.06 3.76 -6.75
C GLY A 35 11.36 2.80 -5.59
N TRP A 36 10.83 1.58 -5.68
CA TRP A 36 11.29 0.45 -4.87
C TRP A 36 12.38 -0.35 -5.59
N ARG A 37 13.08 -1.26 -4.89
CA ARG A 37 14.14 -2.09 -5.49
C ARG A 37 13.72 -3.55 -5.69
N GLU A 38 12.93 -4.11 -4.76
CA GLU A 38 12.50 -5.52 -4.85
C GLU A 38 10.98 -5.66 -5.01
N TYR A 39 10.18 -5.02 -4.15
CA TYR A 39 8.72 -4.96 -4.23
C TYR A 39 8.16 -3.91 -3.28
N ALA A 40 7.01 -3.32 -3.61
CA ALA A 40 6.31 -2.44 -2.69
C ALA A 40 5.58 -3.24 -1.59
N ILE A 41 4.57 -4.02 -1.96
CA ILE A 41 3.66 -4.73 -1.04
C ILE A 41 4.02 -6.22 -1.00
N GLY A 42 4.34 -6.71 0.19
CA GLY A 42 4.75 -8.10 0.41
C GLY A 42 3.85 -8.85 1.39
N GLY A 43 3.92 -10.17 1.35
CA GLY A 43 3.29 -10.96 2.41
C GLY A 43 3.73 -12.40 2.49
N SER A 44 3.51 -12.99 3.66
CA SER A 44 3.70 -14.42 3.94
C SER A 44 2.54 -14.92 4.81
N MET A 45 2.27 -16.23 4.78
CA MET A 45 1.24 -16.86 5.62
C MET A 45 -0.22 -16.41 5.35
N GLY A 46 -0.54 -16.06 4.09
CA GLY A 46 -1.91 -15.80 3.62
C GLY A 46 -2.61 -14.56 4.18
N PRO A 47 -2.05 -13.34 4.08
CA PRO A 47 -2.74 -12.11 4.43
C PRO A 47 -3.74 -11.68 3.34
N THR A 48 -4.74 -10.92 3.76
CA THR A 48 -5.66 -10.21 2.85
C THR A 48 -5.22 -8.76 2.69
N VAL A 49 -5.15 -8.28 1.44
CA VAL A 49 -4.70 -6.93 1.10
C VAL A 49 -5.72 -6.27 0.17
N LYS A 50 -6.19 -5.10 0.59
CA LYS A 50 -6.90 -4.17 -0.28
C LYS A 50 -5.96 -3.01 -0.59
N SER A 51 -5.59 -2.87 -1.86
CA SER A 51 -4.89 -1.70 -2.40
C SER A 51 -5.93 -0.80 -3.08
N GLN A 52 -5.98 0.49 -2.74
CA GLN A 52 -6.97 1.41 -3.27
C GLN A 52 -6.41 2.83 -3.51
N GLY A 53 -6.54 3.35 -4.73
CA GLY A 53 -6.20 4.75 -5.04
C GLY A 53 -4.74 5.15 -4.79
N ASN A 54 -3.80 4.20 -4.72
CA ASN A 54 -2.38 4.47 -4.55
C ASN A 54 -1.73 4.84 -5.89
N LEU A 55 -0.59 5.52 -5.83
CA LEU A 55 0.25 5.81 -6.98
C LEU A 55 1.56 5.03 -6.88
N PHE A 56 1.80 4.13 -7.83
CA PHE A 56 3.00 3.29 -7.91
C PHE A 56 3.87 3.71 -9.09
N ILE A 57 5.03 4.30 -8.80
CA ILE A 57 6.03 4.68 -9.80
C ILE A 57 7.23 3.77 -9.60
N ALA A 58 7.40 2.80 -10.49
CA ALA A 58 8.54 1.90 -10.40
C ALA A 58 9.83 2.57 -10.93
N SER A 59 10.98 2.16 -10.39
CA SER A 59 12.29 2.61 -10.91
C SER A 59 12.63 1.92 -12.23
N THR A 60 12.30 0.64 -12.34
CA THR A 60 12.30 -0.15 -13.57
C THR A 60 11.01 -0.99 -13.62
N ALA A 61 10.71 -1.70 -14.71
CA ALA A 61 9.51 -2.53 -14.79
C ALA A 61 9.50 -3.60 -13.68
N GLU A 62 8.83 -3.30 -12.57
CA GLU A 62 8.90 -4.05 -11.32
C GLU A 62 7.52 -4.44 -10.80
N SER A 63 7.47 -5.61 -10.16
CA SER A 63 6.25 -6.10 -9.53
C SER A 63 5.99 -5.31 -8.25
N VAL A 64 4.81 -4.69 -8.15
CA VAL A 64 4.33 -4.04 -6.92
C VAL A 64 4.20 -5.05 -5.80
N THR A 65 3.78 -6.27 -6.14
CA THR A 65 3.40 -7.32 -5.20
C THR A 65 4.42 -8.46 -5.12
N ARG A 66 4.76 -8.94 -3.92
CA ARG A 66 5.53 -10.18 -3.73
C ARG A 66 4.94 -11.09 -2.65
N ARG A 67 4.56 -12.31 -3.05
CA ARG A 67 4.09 -13.38 -2.16
C ARG A 67 5.27 -14.27 -1.78
N MET A 68 5.45 -14.51 -0.48
CA MET A 68 6.49 -15.36 0.10
C MET A 68 5.81 -16.51 0.86
N PRO A 69 5.34 -17.57 0.16
CA PRO A 69 4.79 -18.73 0.82
C PRO A 69 5.86 -19.42 1.68
N VAL A 70 5.48 -19.89 2.87
CA VAL A 70 6.35 -20.65 3.78
C VAL A 70 5.55 -21.83 4.34
N GLY A 71 6.10 -23.04 4.26
CA GLY A 71 5.47 -24.28 4.76
C GLY A 71 4.06 -24.51 4.20
N HIS A 72 3.14 -25.03 5.03
CA HIS A 72 1.74 -25.28 4.66
C HIS A 72 0.95 -24.05 4.21
N ALA A 73 1.47 -22.83 4.40
CA ALA A 73 0.82 -21.62 3.90
C ALA A 73 1.01 -21.36 2.39
N ALA A 74 1.76 -22.23 1.70
CA ALA A 74 1.77 -22.26 0.24
C ALA A 74 0.38 -22.53 -0.37
N GLY A 75 -0.53 -23.15 0.38
CA GLY A 75 -1.91 -23.45 -0.04
C GLY A 75 -3.02 -22.64 0.66
N LYS A 76 -2.71 -21.55 1.38
CA LYS A 76 -3.76 -20.67 1.94
C LYS A 76 -4.34 -19.76 0.87
N ASP A 77 -5.60 -19.37 1.01
CA ASP A 77 -6.24 -18.40 0.13
C ASP A 77 -5.65 -16.99 0.33
N TRP A 78 -5.02 -16.47 -0.72
CA TRP A 78 -4.49 -15.11 -0.77
C TRP A 78 -5.52 -14.22 -1.46
N HIS A 79 -5.94 -13.15 -0.79
CA HIS A 79 -6.90 -12.17 -1.31
C HIS A 79 -6.23 -10.81 -1.45
N TRP A 80 -5.68 -10.51 -2.62
CA TRP A 80 -4.98 -9.26 -2.90
C TRP A 80 -5.68 -8.58 -4.06
N HIS A 81 -6.30 -7.43 -3.78
CA HIS A 81 -7.12 -6.72 -4.74
C HIS A 81 -6.72 -5.25 -4.82
N SER A 82 -6.53 -4.76 -6.04
CA SER A 82 -6.22 -3.38 -6.40
C SER A 82 -7.48 -2.72 -6.97
N SER A 83 -7.73 -1.47 -6.62
CA SER A 83 -8.90 -0.72 -7.08
C SER A 83 -8.58 0.75 -7.23
N GLY A 84 -8.61 1.27 -8.45
CA GLY A 84 -8.32 2.68 -8.72
C GLY A 84 -6.88 3.11 -8.45
N ASP A 85 -5.94 2.15 -8.31
CA ASP A 85 -4.51 2.46 -8.23
C ASP A 85 -3.97 2.89 -9.60
N SER A 86 -2.97 3.76 -9.63
CA SER A 86 -2.24 4.16 -10.83
C SER A 86 -0.85 3.52 -10.84
N PHE A 87 -0.42 3.06 -12.03
CA PHE A 87 0.83 2.36 -12.24
C PHE A 87 1.64 3.05 -13.34
N GLU A 88 2.81 3.57 -13.00
CA GLU A 88 3.73 4.24 -13.90
C GLU A 88 5.03 3.43 -14.06
N ASN A 89 5.79 3.66 -15.14
CA ASN A 89 7.08 3.02 -15.42
C ASN A 89 7.07 1.48 -15.41
N GLY A 90 5.96 0.88 -15.89
CA GLY A 90 5.84 -0.57 -15.97
C GLY A 90 5.58 -1.26 -14.64
N ALA A 91 5.15 -0.53 -13.60
CA ALA A 91 4.66 -1.12 -12.36
C ALA A 91 3.47 -2.06 -12.62
N VAL A 92 3.47 -3.25 -12.01
CA VAL A 92 2.37 -4.21 -12.16
C VAL A 92 1.94 -4.77 -10.80
N PHE A 93 0.64 -4.70 -10.51
CA PHE A 93 0.02 -5.36 -9.35
C PHE A 93 -0.57 -6.71 -9.73
N LYS A 94 -0.07 -7.80 -9.13
CA LYS A 94 -0.61 -9.15 -9.37
C LYS A 94 -1.70 -9.47 -8.37
N GLN A 95 -2.96 -9.31 -8.81
CA GLN A 95 -4.13 -9.63 -8.00
C GLN A 95 -4.30 -11.15 -7.79
N THR A 96 -4.98 -11.53 -6.71
CA THR A 96 -5.31 -12.93 -6.40
C THR A 96 -6.54 -13.02 -5.51
N GLY A 97 -7.33 -14.08 -5.68
CA GLY A 97 -8.52 -14.33 -4.88
C GLY A 97 -9.67 -13.35 -5.15
N SER A 98 -10.63 -13.28 -4.22
CA SER A 98 -11.82 -12.44 -4.33
C SER A 98 -11.57 -10.96 -4.05
N LYS A 99 -12.53 -10.13 -4.47
CA LYS A 99 -12.60 -8.71 -4.13
C LYS A 99 -12.60 -8.51 -2.60
N VAL A 100 -11.84 -7.50 -2.16
CA VAL A 100 -11.64 -7.19 -0.74
C VAL A 100 -12.32 -5.87 -0.36
N ARG A 101 -13.05 -5.87 0.77
CA ARG A 101 -13.70 -4.67 1.34
C ARG A 101 -12.80 -4.02 2.42
N PRO A 102 -12.92 -2.69 2.67
CA PRO A 102 -12.17 -1.98 3.73
C PRO A 102 -12.45 -2.48 5.16
N ASN A 103 -13.62 -3.12 5.36
CA ASN A 103 -14.12 -3.64 6.64
C ASN A 103 -14.29 -2.57 7.74
N TYR A 104 -14.42 -1.28 7.40
CA TYR A 104 -14.59 -0.20 8.39
C TYR A 104 -16.00 -0.14 8.97
N ASN A 105 -16.08 0.25 10.25
CA ASN A 105 -17.31 0.78 10.83
C ASN A 105 -17.48 2.27 10.47
N LYS A 106 -18.62 2.87 10.85
CA LYS A 106 -18.94 4.27 10.54
C LYS A 106 -17.93 5.30 11.06
N HIS A 107 -17.24 5.00 12.17
CA HIS A 107 -16.25 5.89 12.78
C HIS A 107 -14.85 5.74 12.19
N GLN A 108 -14.61 4.64 11.46
CA GLN A 108 -13.33 4.33 10.83
C GLN A 108 -13.31 4.66 9.33
N ALA A 109 -14.48 4.89 8.74
CA ALA A 109 -14.62 5.13 7.32
C ALA A 109 -14.08 6.52 6.95
N PHE A 110 -13.35 6.57 5.84
CA PHE A 110 -12.89 7.79 5.22
C PHE A 110 -12.93 7.61 3.69
N PRO A 111 -13.07 8.70 2.91
CA PRO A 111 -13.09 8.61 1.47
C PRO A 111 -11.71 8.23 0.94
N ALA A 112 -11.69 7.26 0.02
CA ALA A 112 -10.54 7.02 -0.84
C ALA A 112 -10.70 7.88 -2.10
N VAL A 113 -9.68 8.66 -2.43
CA VAL A 113 -9.68 9.59 -3.57
C VAL A 113 -8.93 9.00 -4.77
N SER A 114 -8.94 9.71 -5.90
CA SER A 114 -8.27 9.26 -7.13
C SER A 114 -6.76 9.18 -6.96
N ALA A 115 -6.12 8.19 -7.61
CA ALA A 115 -4.66 8.07 -7.62
C ALA A 115 -3.97 9.31 -8.22
N SER A 116 -4.66 10.09 -9.07
CA SER A 116 -4.15 11.36 -9.62
C SER A 116 -3.90 12.44 -8.58
N GLU A 117 -4.60 12.39 -7.44
CA GLU A 117 -4.51 13.40 -6.38
C GLU A 117 -3.43 13.04 -5.34
N VAL A 118 -2.93 11.81 -5.35
CA VAL A 118 -2.03 11.27 -4.31
C VAL A 118 -0.81 12.15 -4.10
N ARG A 119 -0.20 12.68 -5.18
CA ARG A 119 0.95 13.58 -5.07
C ARG A 119 0.67 14.80 -4.18
N SER A 120 -0.53 15.37 -4.30
CA SER A 120 -0.98 16.52 -3.49
C SER A 120 -1.28 16.08 -2.06
N LEU A 121 -2.01 14.96 -1.88
CA LEU A 121 -2.39 14.44 -0.56
C LEU A 121 -1.19 14.07 0.32
N THR A 122 -0.11 13.58 -0.29
CA THR A 122 1.09 13.15 0.44
C THR A 122 2.21 14.20 0.42
N LYS A 123 1.94 15.43 -0.03
CA LYS A 123 2.98 16.47 -0.18
C LYS A 123 3.62 16.86 1.16
N ASP A 124 2.82 16.84 2.23
CA ASP A 124 3.21 17.21 3.59
C ASP A 124 3.54 15.98 4.45
N ALA A 125 3.70 14.80 3.83
CA ALA A 125 4.07 13.59 4.55
C ALA A 125 5.44 13.74 5.23
N GLY A 126 5.50 13.38 6.51
CA GLY A 126 6.71 13.49 7.34
C GLY A 126 6.42 14.18 8.66
N ALA A 127 7.49 14.55 9.37
CA ALA A 127 7.37 15.34 10.59
C ALA A 127 6.88 16.76 10.25
N LEU A 128 6.02 17.31 11.10
CA LEU A 128 5.65 18.72 11.03
C LEU A 128 6.90 19.58 11.21
N ARG A 129 7.04 20.61 10.37
CA ARG A 129 8.09 21.61 10.53
C ARG A 129 7.60 22.65 11.53
N CYS A 130 8.14 22.60 12.73
CA CYS A 130 7.72 23.48 13.83
C CYS A 130 8.77 24.55 14.10
N SER A 131 8.29 25.78 14.25
CA SER A 131 9.09 26.91 14.74
C SER A 131 8.62 27.30 16.13
N ALA A 132 9.50 27.93 16.91
CA ALA A 132 9.13 28.44 18.22
C ALA A 132 7.92 29.37 18.11
N ARG A 133 6.89 29.13 18.94
CA ARG A 133 5.58 29.84 18.98
C ARG A 133 4.58 29.50 17.87
N ALA A 134 4.88 28.56 16.97
CA ALA A 134 3.86 28.01 16.08
C ALA A 134 3.05 26.91 16.79
N ALA A 135 1.74 26.88 16.54
CA ALA A 135 0.91 25.74 16.90
C ALA A 135 1.22 24.60 15.94
N CYS A 136 2.05 23.68 16.41
CA CYS A 136 2.11 22.29 15.99
C CYS A 136 1.64 21.44 17.18
#